data_AF-B7VTP5-F1
#
_entry.id   AF-B7VTP5-F1
#
_cell.length_a   1.000
_cell.length_b   1.000
_cell.length_c   1.000
_cell.angle_alpha   90.00
_cell.angle_beta   90.00
_cell.angle_gamma   90.00
#
_symmetry.space_group_name_H-M   'P 1'
#
loop_
_entity.id
_entity.type
_entity.pdbx_description
1 polymer ?
#
loop_
_entity_poly.entity_id
_entity_poly.type
_entity_poly.pdbx_seq_one_letter_code
_entity_poly.pdbx_strand_id
1 'polypeptide(L)'
;MDGGNSIAIKGSKFSASTGDAGGDKKGVSSCTIEAEAEFISASPTVKYEGVGVCRLSDQMTMNKANTMCLGGAQNPSVSVTEEQEGTYTVEVKARYPDSVLLKNADFNITDAAGGTLASGHFDSSGKSTVSGLKPGQIKIVAKESVNEFNPDILRLDNPHYVSDISDDDFFDRAAQGQQTFWQPNRIAPPVEGWGAMGKSLTSDRYFADIVKYETKTHFTKHHPDFSFDILAESLIAGIESMAPEIMDQVISNGLPIVMEEGELLSVLFRLPRHETADRMLAYMRSRGKGNPQAYLKNYDWQAAKKTLGSELEALLSKINGRIESLSSEASRLNFVYLSADIYDAHAKTVNTFSKKLSDNLSKSFKRLQTKSESLMNDVTKVSVIQAQENIYSTEAGKIEVVINAILKIDLEEQKWVKFRAIYSDRWQTPIYAQNVKVTTNSVVHEEGIALNVSPTRSTESETMELASETQKIEGGVTVLDNLKPNTDIVVVEFAGESGIEDQISKIQDSVEATLDGSYNALVEDMKGFKEQWDEEGYLTLGDGVIDGAIAGEPISLTWYHQVFGVMLLIPFQTLPLLRSINLLSIQRINSIL
;
A
#
# COMPACT_ATOMS: atom_id res chain seq x y z
N MET A 1 -40.78 30.07 -18.97
CA MET A 1 -41.18 30.58 -20.30
C MET A 1 -40.82 29.50 -21.30
N ASP A 2 -41.80 29.02 -22.07
CA ASP A 2 -41.64 27.97 -23.07
C ASP A 2 -41.08 28.57 -24.36
N GLY A 3 -39.75 28.72 -24.45
CA GLY A 3 -39.09 29.31 -25.63
C GLY A 3 -39.51 30.76 -25.92
N GLY A 4 -39.83 31.55 -24.88
CA GLY A 4 -40.35 32.91 -25.00
C GLY A 4 -41.88 33.03 -24.89
N ASN A 5 -42.61 31.91 -24.86
CA ASN A 5 -44.05 31.89 -24.65
C ASN A 5 -44.42 31.82 -23.15
N SER A 6 -45.58 32.39 -22.82
CA SER A 6 -46.16 32.31 -21.47
C SER A 6 -46.51 30.87 -21.09
N ILE A 7 -46.56 30.59 -19.78
CA ILE A 7 -46.90 29.25 -19.30
C ILE A 7 -48.34 28.88 -19.69
N ALA A 8 -48.56 27.66 -20.16
CA ALA A 8 -49.90 27.19 -20.52
C ALA A 8 -50.74 26.97 -19.26
N ILE A 9 -51.92 27.58 -19.23
CA ILE A 9 -52.92 27.43 -18.18
C ILE A 9 -54.20 26.84 -18.76
N LYS A 10 -55.12 26.39 -17.91
CA LYS A 10 -56.40 25.85 -18.36
C LYS A 10 -57.11 26.83 -19.31
N GLY A 11 -57.48 26.36 -20.51
CA GLY A 11 -58.07 27.19 -21.57
C GLY A 11 -57.06 27.85 -22.52
N SER A 12 -55.76 27.63 -22.33
CA SER A 12 -54.75 28.01 -23.33
C SER A 12 -54.96 27.23 -24.63
N LYS A 13 -54.76 27.92 -25.76
CA LYS A 13 -55.00 27.41 -27.12
C LYS A 13 -53.74 27.46 -27.97
N PHE A 14 -53.54 26.43 -28.78
CA PHE A 14 -52.65 26.46 -29.93
C PHE A 14 -53.44 26.88 -31.16
N SER A 15 -52.83 27.70 -32.00
CA SER A 15 -53.48 28.28 -33.19
C SER A 15 -53.81 27.25 -34.28
N ALA A 16 -53.05 26.15 -34.36
CA ALA A 16 -53.26 25.07 -35.31
C ALA A 16 -52.93 23.71 -34.67
N SER A 17 -53.73 22.69 -34.97
CA SER A 17 -53.44 21.28 -34.66
C SER A 17 -52.68 20.60 -35.81
N THR A 18 -51.91 19.56 -35.49
CA THR A 18 -51.22 18.70 -36.47
C THR A 18 -51.61 17.23 -36.27
N GLY A 19 -51.59 16.44 -37.35
CA GLY A 19 -51.93 15.01 -37.31
C GLY A 19 -53.41 14.67 -37.51
N ASP A 20 -54.30 15.66 -37.65
CA ASP A 20 -55.74 15.50 -37.88
C ASP A 20 -56.23 16.06 -39.23
N ALA A 21 -55.34 16.08 -40.22
CA ALA A 21 -55.55 16.63 -41.57
C ALA A 21 -56.27 15.69 -42.55
N GLY A 22 -56.40 14.40 -42.22
CA GLY A 22 -56.90 13.39 -43.15
C GLY A 22 -58.42 13.38 -43.30
N GLY A 23 -58.92 13.91 -44.42
CA GLY A 23 -60.30 13.67 -44.88
C GLY A 23 -60.96 14.85 -45.60
N ASP A 24 -61.31 14.67 -46.89
CA ASP A 24 -61.95 15.69 -47.75
C ASP A 24 -63.32 16.19 -47.25
N LYS A 25 -63.95 15.46 -46.31
CA LYS A 25 -65.29 15.77 -45.82
C LYS A 25 -65.33 16.66 -44.57
N LYS A 26 -64.17 16.98 -43.97
CA LYS A 26 -64.04 17.73 -42.71
C LYS A 26 -64.87 17.10 -41.56
N GLY A 27 -64.80 17.69 -40.36
CA GLY A 27 -65.66 17.27 -39.24
C GLY A 27 -67.14 17.58 -39.49
N VAL A 28 -68.03 16.62 -39.27
CA VAL A 28 -69.49 16.76 -39.49
C VAL A 28 -70.09 17.92 -38.69
N SER A 29 -69.50 18.26 -37.54
CA SER A 29 -69.95 19.38 -36.69
C SER A 29 -69.06 20.62 -36.76
N SER A 30 -67.78 20.51 -37.11
CA SER A 30 -66.84 21.64 -37.06
C SER A 30 -66.51 22.25 -38.42
N CYS A 31 -66.68 21.51 -39.52
CA CYS A 31 -66.28 21.92 -40.88
C CYS A 31 -64.82 22.44 -40.99
N THR A 32 -63.93 22.04 -40.08
CA THR A 32 -62.52 22.46 -40.05
C THR A 32 -61.57 21.26 -40.03
N ILE A 33 -60.37 21.49 -40.55
CA ILE A 33 -59.17 20.65 -40.43
C ILE A 33 -58.02 21.58 -39.99
N GLU A 34 -57.06 21.07 -39.22
CA GLU A 34 -55.91 21.82 -38.66
C GLU A 34 -56.29 23.12 -37.90
N ALA A 35 -57.46 23.15 -37.26
CA ALA A 35 -57.92 24.31 -36.48
C ALA A 35 -57.42 24.25 -35.02
N GLU A 36 -57.78 25.25 -34.22
CA GLU A 36 -57.26 25.42 -32.86
C GLU A 36 -57.37 24.16 -31.98
N ALA A 37 -56.35 23.97 -31.13
CA ALA A 37 -56.32 22.94 -30.09
C ALA A 37 -56.31 23.58 -28.69
N GLU A 38 -57.10 23.05 -27.77
CA GLU A 38 -57.33 23.65 -26.45
C GLU A 38 -57.13 22.62 -25.33
N PHE A 39 -56.44 23.00 -24.26
CA PHE A 39 -56.29 22.16 -23.06
C PHE A 39 -57.59 22.09 -22.27
N ILE A 40 -58.07 20.88 -22.02
CA ILE A 40 -59.28 20.63 -21.22
C ILE A 40 -58.96 20.23 -19.77
N SER A 41 -57.83 19.55 -19.55
CA SER A 41 -57.32 19.22 -18.21
C SER A 41 -56.15 20.11 -17.83
N ALA A 42 -55.97 20.32 -16.53
CA ALA A 42 -54.88 21.08 -15.95
C ALA A 42 -54.63 20.61 -14.51
N SER A 43 -53.49 21.00 -13.95
CA SER A 43 -53.09 20.63 -12.60
C SER A 43 -54.05 21.21 -11.54
N PRO A 44 -54.56 20.38 -10.60
CA PRO A 44 -55.41 20.87 -9.51
C PRO A 44 -54.62 21.57 -8.39
N THR A 45 -53.32 21.30 -8.28
CA THR A 45 -52.45 21.77 -7.19
C THR A 45 -51.44 22.83 -7.63
N VAL A 46 -50.97 22.78 -8.87
CA VAL A 46 -50.01 23.77 -9.42
C VAL A 46 -50.79 24.81 -10.19
N LYS A 47 -50.77 26.06 -9.72
CA LYS A 47 -51.55 27.17 -10.26
C LYS A 47 -50.65 28.34 -10.65
N TYR A 48 -50.99 29.00 -11.74
CA TYR A 48 -50.41 30.26 -12.16
C TYR A 48 -51.54 31.28 -12.27
N GLU A 49 -51.42 32.41 -11.58
CA GLU A 49 -52.48 33.43 -11.47
C GLU A 49 -53.84 32.86 -11.00
N GLY A 50 -53.81 31.84 -10.15
CA GLY A 50 -55.02 31.18 -9.63
C GLY A 50 -55.67 30.16 -10.57
N VAL A 51 -55.19 30.03 -11.81
CA VAL A 51 -55.64 29.05 -12.81
C VAL A 51 -54.68 27.86 -12.83
N GLY A 52 -55.20 26.64 -12.99
CA GLY A 52 -54.37 25.43 -13.05
C GLY A 52 -53.42 25.44 -14.26
N VAL A 53 -52.16 25.05 -14.04
CA VAL A 53 -51.13 24.94 -15.08
C VAL A 53 -51.30 23.63 -15.87
N CYS A 54 -51.19 23.70 -17.19
CA CYS A 54 -51.26 22.55 -18.08
C CYS A 54 -49.90 21.83 -18.21
N ARG A 55 -49.93 20.51 -18.31
CA ARG A 55 -48.77 19.63 -18.53
C ARG A 55 -48.75 19.15 -19.97
N LEU A 56 -47.59 18.69 -20.45
CA LEU A 56 -47.48 18.12 -21.79
C LEU A 56 -48.42 16.92 -22.00
N SER A 57 -48.71 16.13 -20.97
CA SER A 57 -49.62 14.98 -21.05
C SER A 57 -51.09 15.32 -20.78
N ASP A 58 -51.43 16.59 -20.53
CA ASP A 58 -52.83 16.97 -20.30
C ASP A 58 -53.65 16.79 -21.58
N GLN A 59 -54.92 16.41 -21.40
CA GLN A 59 -55.83 16.15 -22.49
C GLN A 59 -56.17 17.44 -23.22
N MET A 60 -56.30 17.33 -24.54
CA MET A 60 -56.62 18.46 -25.39
C MET A 60 -57.72 18.11 -26.38
N THR A 61 -58.51 19.09 -26.74
CA THR A 61 -59.35 19.05 -27.95
C THR A 61 -58.57 19.57 -29.14
N MET A 62 -58.82 19.03 -30.34
CA MET A 62 -58.30 19.52 -31.63
C MET A 62 -59.45 19.82 -32.59
N ASN A 63 -59.17 20.61 -33.63
CA ASN A 63 -60.15 20.96 -34.66
C ASN A 63 -61.44 21.60 -34.11
N LYS A 64 -61.33 22.58 -33.19
CA LYS A 64 -62.48 23.18 -32.49
C LYS A 64 -63.34 22.13 -31.78
N ALA A 65 -62.70 21.25 -31.01
CA ALA A 65 -63.35 20.17 -30.26
C ALA A 65 -64.05 19.08 -31.09
N ASN A 66 -63.61 18.89 -32.34
CA ASN A 66 -64.07 17.78 -33.17
C ASN A 66 -63.29 16.49 -32.94
N THR A 67 -62.03 16.59 -32.48
CA THR A 67 -61.15 15.44 -32.22
C THR A 67 -60.56 15.56 -30.83
N MET A 68 -60.38 14.43 -30.14
CA MET A 68 -59.69 14.39 -28.85
C MET A 68 -58.23 13.99 -29.05
N CYS A 69 -57.30 14.78 -28.49
CA CYS A 69 -55.90 14.42 -28.35
C CYS A 69 -55.67 13.83 -26.95
N LEU A 70 -55.43 12.51 -26.92
CA LEU A 70 -55.14 11.77 -25.68
C LEU A 70 -53.64 11.64 -25.40
N GLY A 71 -52.79 12.03 -26.36
CA GLY A 71 -51.32 12.00 -26.24
C GLY A 71 -50.72 13.29 -25.69
N GLY A 72 -51.52 14.36 -25.57
CA GLY A 72 -51.08 15.67 -25.10
C GLY A 72 -50.23 16.45 -26.12
N ALA A 73 -49.58 17.52 -25.67
CA ALA A 73 -48.73 18.38 -26.48
C ALA A 73 -47.33 17.78 -26.67
N GLN A 74 -46.87 17.69 -27.91
CA GLN A 74 -45.50 17.31 -28.25
C GLN A 74 -44.72 18.56 -28.66
N ASN A 75 -43.93 19.10 -27.73
CA ASN A 75 -43.04 20.22 -27.99
C ASN A 75 -41.58 19.72 -28.05
N PRO A 76 -40.73 20.23 -28.96
CA PRO A 76 -39.29 20.03 -28.85
C PRO A 76 -38.78 20.61 -27.52
N SER A 77 -37.72 20.01 -26.97
CA SER A 77 -37.11 20.50 -25.74
C SER A 77 -36.63 21.94 -25.92
N VAL A 78 -37.07 22.85 -25.05
CA VAL A 78 -36.52 24.21 -24.99
C VAL A 78 -35.12 24.15 -24.42
N SER A 79 -34.11 24.38 -25.25
CA SER A 79 -32.74 24.63 -24.82
C SER A 79 -32.49 26.13 -24.80
N VAL A 80 -32.10 26.67 -23.64
CA VAL A 80 -31.55 28.02 -23.56
C VAL A 80 -30.13 27.96 -24.12
N THR A 81 -29.74 28.89 -24.99
CA THR A 81 -28.33 28.96 -25.44
C THR A 81 -27.45 29.42 -24.29
N GLU A 82 -26.19 28.94 -24.23
CA GLU A 82 -25.22 29.29 -23.15
C GLU A 82 -25.10 30.81 -22.92
N GLU A 83 -25.29 31.61 -23.97
CA GLU A 83 -25.20 33.08 -23.94
C GLU A 83 -26.39 33.74 -23.23
N GLN A 84 -27.54 33.07 -23.13
CA GLN A 84 -28.76 33.58 -22.50
C GLN A 84 -28.89 33.18 -21.01
N GLU A 85 -28.16 32.14 -20.58
CA GLU A 85 -28.28 31.58 -19.23
C GLU A 85 -27.51 32.38 -18.15
N GLY A 86 -26.51 33.17 -18.57
CA GLY A 86 -25.76 34.07 -17.69
C GLY A 86 -24.62 33.39 -16.93
N THR A 87 -24.21 33.98 -15.80
CA THR A 87 -23.12 33.43 -14.95
C THR A 87 -23.62 33.17 -13.54
N TYR A 88 -23.02 32.18 -12.88
CA TYR A 88 -23.35 31.75 -11.54
C TYR A 88 -22.29 32.20 -10.53
N THR A 89 -22.74 32.33 -9.29
CA THR A 89 -21.90 32.57 -8.12
C THR A 89 -21.98 31.37 -7.19
N VAL A 90 -20.83 30.88 -6.77
CA VAL A 90 -20.70 29.71 -5.90
C VAL A 90 -19.97 30.12 -4.62
N GLU A 91 -20.60 29.84 -3.47
CA GLU A 91 -19.95 29.85 -2.17
C GLU A 91 -19.23 28.51 -1.95
N VAL A 92 -17.93 28.55 -1.69
CA VAL A 92 -17.11 27.35 -1.44
C VAL A 92 -16.61 27.35 -0.01
N LYS A 93 -16.69 26.19 0.66
CA LYS A 93 -16.16 25.96 2.00
C LYS A 93 -15.47 24.61 2.04
N ALA A 94 -14.34 24.52 2.73
CA ALA A 94 -13.65 23.27 2.97
C ALA A 94 -13.60 23.00 4.47
N ARG A 95 -14.07 21.82 4.90
CA ARG A 95 -14.14 21.44 6.32
C ARG A 95 -13.29 20.23 6.62
N TYR A 96 -12.63 20.24 7.77
CA TYR A 96 -12.05 19.05 8.38
C TYR A 96 -13.17 18.10 8.86
N PRO A 97 -12.87 16.80 9.07
CA PRO A 97 -13.86 15.84 9.57
C PRO A 97 -14.50 16.25 10.92
N ASP A 98 -13.78 17.01 11.75
CA ASP A 98 -14.25 17.59 13.01
C ASP A 98 -15.16 18.84 12.84
N SER A 99 -15.51 19.20 11.61
CA SER A 99 -16.32 20.36 11.23
C SER A 99 -15.64 21.73 11.32
N VAL A 100 -14.34 21.79 11.64
CA VAL A 100 -13.57 23.05 11.57
C VAL A 100 -13.31 23.40 10.10
N LEU A 101 -13.37 24.69 9.75
CA LEU A 101 -13.12 25.13 8.37
C LEU A 101 -11.62 25.35 8.10
N LEU A 102 -11.18 24.98 6.90
CA LEU A 102 -9.85 25.33 6.38
C LEU A 102 -9.80 26.84 6.12
N LYS A 103 -8.77 27.51 6.65
CA LYS A 103 -8.59 28.96 6.59
C LYS A 103 -7.37 29.33 5.79
N ASN A 104 -7.38 30.52 5.19
CA ASN A 104 -6.24 31.14 4.51
C ASN A 104 -5.56 30.18 3.53
N ALA A 105 -6.33 29.59 2.62
CA ALA A 105 -5.84 28.60 1.67
C ALA A 105 -6.40 28.89 0.27
N ASP A 106 -5.56 28.77 -0.74
CA ASP A 106 -5.99 28.93 -2.13
C ASP A 106 -6.66 27.66 -2.65
N PHE A 107 -7.56 27.81 -3.62
CA PHE A 107 -8.11 26.70 -4.37
C PHE A 107 -8.36 27.09 -5.82
N ASN A 108 -8.39 26.08 -6.69
CA ASN A 108 -8.78 26.23 -8.09
C ASN A 108 -10.12 25.54 -8.32
N ILE A 109 -10.95 26.15 -9.15
CA ILE A 109 -12.14 25.53 -9.73
C ILE A 109 -11.74 25.08 -11.13
N THR A 110 -11.84 23.78 -11.40
CA THR A 110 -11.53 23.21 -12.71
C THR A 110 -12.78 22.68 -13.38
N ASP A 111 -12.75 22.50 -14.69
CA ASP A 111 -13.74 21.70 -15.39
C ASP A 111 -13.58 20.19 -15.07
N ALA A 112 -14.47 19.35 -15.62
CA ALA A 112 -14.41 17.91 -15.44
C ALA A 112 -13.13 17.26 -16.02
N ALA A 113 -12.50 17.90 -17.01
CA ALA A 113 -11.27 17.46 -17.68
C ALA A 113 -9.98 17.97 -16.99
N GLY A 114 -10.09 18.82 -15.97
CA GLY A 114 -8.97 19.38 -15.19
C GLY A 114 -8.47 20.76 -15.65
N GLY A 115 -9.11 21.38 -16.65
CA GLY A 115 -8.80 22.76 -17.08
C GLY A 115 -9.22 23.76 -16.01
N THR A 116 -8.34 24.70 -15.63
CA THR A 116 -8.67 25.71 -14.60
C THR A 116 -9.63 26.76 -15.16
N LEU A 117 -10.81 26.88 -14.54
CA LEU A 117 -11.86 27.84 -14.90
C LEU A 117 -11.76 29.13 -14.08
N ALA A 118 -11.51 28.99 -12.78
CA ALA A 118 -11.35 30.10 -11.85
C ALA A 118 -10.48 29.69 -10.66
N SER A 119 -10.07 30.67 -9.88
CA SER A 119 -9.37 30.46 -8.61
C SER A 119 -10.08 31.23 -7.50
N GLY A 120 -9.96 30.73 -6.28
CA GLY A 120 -10.50 31.39 -5.10
C GLY A 120 -9.55 31.24 -3.91
N HIS A 121 -9.89 31.95 -2.84
CA HIS A 121 -9.14 31.94 -1.59
C HIS A 121 -10.10 31.79 -0.42
N PHE A 122 -9.86 30.83 0.47
CA PHE A 122 -10.57 30.71 1.74
C PHE A 122 -10.07 31.78 2.69
N ASP A 123 -10.97 32.66 3.14
CA ASP A 123 -10.63 33.74 4.05
C ASP A 123 -10.35 33.25 5.49
N SER A 124 -10.19 34.19 6.42
CA SER A 124 -9.98 33.90 7.84
C SER A 124 -11.18 33.21 8.52
N SER A 125 -12.37 33.26 7.91
CA SER A 125 -13.56 32.53 8.34
C SER A 125 -13.66 31.13 7.71
N GLY A 126 -12.79 30.81 6.75
CA GLY A 126 -12.76 29.56 6.00
C GLY A 126 -13.83 29.48 4.91
N LYS A 127 -14.29 30.63 4.42
CA LYS A 127 -15.31 30.73 3.37
C LYS A 127 -14.73 31.44 2.15
N SER A 128 -15.29 31.15 0.99
CA SER A 128 -14.95 31.84 -0.25
C SER A 128 -16.17 32.01 -1.13
N THR A 129 -16.16 32.99 -2.02
CA THR A 129 -17.22 33.22 -3.00
C THR A 129 -16.57 33.50 -4.34
N VAL A 130 -16.92 32.73 -5.36
CA VAL A 130 -16.42 32.88 -6.73
C VAL A 130 -17.60 33.13 -7.66
N SER A 131 -17.55 34.23 -8.41
CA SER A 131 -18.60 34.65 -9.33
C SER A 131 -18.11 34.61 -10.77
N GLY A 132 -19.04 34.61 -11.74
CA GLY A 132 -18.69 34.65 -13.17
C GLY A 132 -18.48 33.27 -13.79
N LEU A 133 -18.95 32.20 -13.15
CA LEU A 133 -18.83 30.84 -13.65
C LEU A 133 -19.93 30.55 -14.67
N LYS A 134 -19.58 29.91 -15.78
CA LYS A 134 -20.56 29.41 -16.76
C LYS A 134 -21.29 28.18 -16.20
N PRO A 135 -22.54 27.91 -16.64
CA PRO A 135 -23.26 26.67 -16.29
C PRO A 135 -22.43 25.42 -16.63
N GLY A 136 -22.61 24.36 -15.84
CA GLY A 136 -21.93 23.09 -16.05
C GLY A 136 -21.19 22.51 -14.84
N GLN A 137 -20.40 21.48 -15.13
CA GLN A 137 -19.73 20.62 -14.16
C GLN A 137 -18.34 21.13 -13.78
N ILE A 138 -18.09 21.23 -12.48
CA ILE A 138 -16.84 21.72 -11.91
C ILE A 138 -16.27 20.80 -10.85
N LYS A 139 -14.95 20.85 -10.66
CA LYS A 139 -14.22 20.23 -9.56
C LYS A 139 -13.50 21.30 -8.74
N ILE A 140 -13.30 21.04 -7.46
CA ILE A 140 -12.55 21.92 -6.56
C ILE A 140 -11.19 21.27 -6.29
N VAL A 141 -10.10 22.01 -6.40
CA VAL A 141 -8.75 21.55 -6.05
C VAL A 141 -8.17 22.53 -5.04
N ALA A 142 -8.21 22.16 -3.76
CA ALA A 142 -7.67 22.99 -2.68
C ALA A 142 -6.16 22.80 -2.50
N LYS A 143 -5.48 23.87 -2.10
CA LYS A 143 -4.08 23.87 -1.67
C LYS A 143 -3.98 23.92 -0.14
N GLU A 144 -2.78 23.68 0.38
CA GLU A 144 -2.52 23.79 1.81
C GLU A 144 -2.74 25.23 2.31
N SER A 145 -3.04 25.36 3.60
CA SER A 145 -3.14 26.67 4.25
C SER A 145 -1.81 27.42 4.19
N VAL A 146 -1.86 28.75 4.25
CA VAL A 146 -0.69 29.60 4.49
C VAL A 146 -0.34 29.63 5.97
N ASN A 147 -1.29 29.28 6.86
CA ASN A 147 -1.05 29.27 8.29
C ASN A 147 -0.01 28.21 8.67
N GLU A 148 0.82 28.55 9.65
CA GLU A 148 1.75 27.60 10.26
C GLU A 148 0.99 26.39 10.80
N PHE A 149 1.59 25.21 10.64
CA PHE A 149 1.01 23.98 11.17
C PHE A 149 1.17 23.94 12.68
N ASN A 150 0.04 23.79 13.37
CA ASN A 150 0.00 23.60 14.81
C ASN A 150 -0.53 22.19 15.12
N PRO A 151 0.32 21.27 15.59
CA PRO A 151 -0.11 19.98 16.08
C PRO A 151 -1.12 20.11 17.22
N ASP A 152 -2.06 19.18 17.31
CA ASP A 152 -2.99 19.10 18.42
C ASP A 152 -2.23 18.60 19.67
N ILE A 153 -2.42 19.29 20.80
CA ILE A 153 -1.77 18.91 22.06
C ILE A 153 -2.50 17.69 22.64
N LEU A 154 -1.84 16.53 22.59
CA LEU A 154 -2.37 15.27 23.12
C LEU A 154 -1.77 14.87 24.46
N ARG A 155 -0.62 15.47 24.82
CA ARG A 155 0.12 15.14 26.04
C ARG A 155 -0.58 15.73 27.26
N LEU A 156 -0.73 14.91 28.29
CA LEU A 156 -1.35 15.25 29.56
C LEU A 156 -0.29 15.36 30.66
N ASP A 157 -0.62 16.04 31.77
CA ASP A 157 0.25 16.06 32.95
C ASP A 157 0.43 14.64 33.51
N ASN A 158 1.68 14.25 33.78
CA ASN A 158 1.98 12.96 34.39
C ASN A 158 1.69 13.01 35.89
N PRO A 159 0.69 12.27 36.40
CA PRO A 159 0.36 12.26 37.83
C PRO A 159 1.45 11.60 38.68
N HIS A 160 2.39 10.88 38.06
CA HIS A 160 3.49 10.18 38.73
C HIS A 160 4.81 10.95 38.67
N TYR A 161 4.86 12.12 38.02
CA TYR A 161 6.09 12.88 37.93
C TYR A 161 6.62 13.27 39.32
N VAL A 162 7.91 13.02 39.53
CA VAL A 162 8.62 13.43 40.75
C VAL A 162 9.92 14.10 40.33
N SER A 163 10.08 15.38 40.69
CA SER A 163 11.24 16.19 40.28
C SER A 163 12.54 15.70 40.91
N ASP A 164 12.48 15.29 42.18
CA ASP A 164 13.61 14.74 42.92
C ASP A 164 13.08 13.71 43.94
N ILE A 165 13.71 12.54 43.99
CA ILE A 165 13.33 11.44 44.87
C ILE A 165 14.61 10.80 45.43
N SER A 166 14.73 10.81 46.76
CA SER A 166 15.83 10.18 47.48
C SER A 166 15.89 8.68 47.18
N ASP A 167 17.09 8.10 47.20
CA ASP A 167 17.28 6.67 46.99
C ASP A 167 16.39 5.81 47.91
N ASP A 168 16.25 6.17 49.18
CA ASP A 168 15.41 5.42 50.14
C ASP A 168 13.94 5.36 49.69
N ASP A 169 13.29 6.52 49.46
CA ASP A 169 11.89 6.58 48.98
C ASP A 169 11.73 5.94 47.59
N PHE A 170 12.75 6.05 46.73
CA PHE A 170 12.74 5.40 45.43
C PHE A 170 12.70 3.87 45.58
N PHE A 171 13.64 3.29 46.34
CA PHE A 171 13.73 1.84 46.50
C PHE A 171 12.55 1.27 47.27
N ASP A 172 12.02 1.97 48.27
CA ASP A 172 10.80 1.55 48.98
C ASP A 172 9.60 1.40 48.04
N ARG A 173 9.47 2.32 47.07
CA ARG A 173 8.39 2.28 46.06
C ARG A 173 8.65 1.28 44.95
N ALA A 174 9.89 1.21 44.45
CA ALA A 174 10.29 0.27 43.41
C ALA A 174 10.18 -1.19 43.89
N ALA A 175 10.52 -1.46 45.15
CA ALA A 175 10.40 -2.79 45.77
C ALA A 175 8.95 -3.20 46.05
N GLN A 176 7.99 -2.28 46.00
CA GLN A 176 6.56 -2.54 46.24
C GLN A 176 6.30 -3.26 47.57
N GLY A 177 7.04 -2.90 48.62
CA GLY A 177 6.96 -3.51 49.95
C GLY A 177 7.69 -4.85 50.08
N GLN A 178 8.45 -5.29 49.08
CA GLN A 178 9.38 -6.41 49.21
C GLN A 178 10.56 -6.02 50.09
N GLN A 179 11.08 -7.01 50.82
CA GLN A 179 12.24 -6.81 51.66
C GLN A 179 13.51 -6.67 50.80
N THR A 180 14.23 -5.57 50.95
CA THR A 180 15.47 -5.32 50.22
C THR A 180 16.65 -6.09 50.81
N PHE A 181 17.67 -6.40 50.00
CA PHE A 181 18.81 -7.21 50.45
C PHE A 181 19.66 -6.53 51.55
N TRP A 182 19.58 -5.19 51.66
CA TRP A 182 20.38 -4.43 52.62
C TRP A 182 19.67 -4.14 53.95
N GLN A 183 18.38 -4.48 54.05
CA GLN A 183 17.61 -4.36 55.28
C GLN A 183 17.74 -5.63 56.14
N PRO A 184 17.87 -5.50 57.47
CA PRO A 184 18.05 -6.65 58.36
C PRO A 184 16.84 -7.60 58.37
N ASN A 185 17.09 -8.90 58.17
CA ASN A 185 16.07 -9.95 58.22
C ASN A 185 15.43 -10.07 59.61
N ARG A 186 14.10 -9.93 59.67
CA ARG A 186 13.35 -10.15 60.93
C ARG A 186 13.02 -11.63 61.19
N ILE A 187 13.05 -12.51 60.18
CA ILE A 187 12.76 -13.97 60.28
C ILE A 187 13.59 -14.75 59.21
N ALA A 188 14.06 -15.97 59.50
CA ALA A 188 14.91 -16.82 58.62
C ALA A 188 14.11 -17.73 57.65
N PRO A 189 14.68 -18.33 56.57
CA PRO A 189 16.03 -18.21 55.98
C PRO A 189 16.05 -17.29 54.72
N PRO A 190 17.19 -17.09 54.00
CA PRO A 190 17.36 -15.98 53.07
C PRO A 190 16.61 -16.25 51.76
N VAL A 191 15.49 -15.57 51.57
CA VAL A 191 15.05 -15.27 50.21
C VAL A 191 16.00 -14.18 49.71
N GLU A 192 16.53 -14.29 48.50
CA GLU A 192 17.28 -13.19 47.88
C GLU A 192 16.41 -11.95 47.95
N GLY A 193 16.81 -10.98 48.78
CA GLY A 193 16.05 -9.76 48.98
C GLY A 193 15.96 -8.98 47.67
N TRP A 194 14.91 -8.17 47.53
CA TRP A 194 14.73 -7.30 46.38
C TRP A 194 16.01 -6.48 46.14
N GLY A 195 16.39 -6.40 44.87
CA GLY A 195 17.60 -5.72 44.43
C GLY A 195 18.81 -6.63 44.25
N ALA A 196 18.83 -7.88 44.74
CA ALA A 196 19.93 -8.81 44.49
C ALA A 196 19.95 -9.27 43.02
N MET A 197 20.66 -8.53 42.17
CA MET A 197 20.61 -8.71 40.71
C MET A 197 21.45 -9.90 40.22
N GLY A 198 21.01 -10.49 39.10
CA GLY A 198 21.75 -11.44 38.30
C GLY A 198 22.73 -10.80 37.31
N LYS A 199 23.39 -11.64 36.50
CA LYS A 199 24.41 -11.21 35.53
C LYS A 199 23.85 -10.60 34.24
N SER A 200 22.59 -10.84 33.90
CA SER A 200 21.95 -10.34 32.68
C SER A 200 20.87 -9.33 33.06
N LEU A 201 20.87 -8.17 32.40
CA LEU A 201 19.97 -7.05 32.72
C LEU A 201 18.55 -7.29 32.18
N THR A 202 18.41 -7.86 31.00
CA THR A 202 17.11 -8.14 30.35
C THR A 202 16.31 -9.21 31.05
N SER A 203 16.98 -10.18 31.69
CA SER A 203 16.33 -11.22 32.47
C SER A 203 16.16 -10.86 33.95
N ASP A 204 16.74 -9.74 34.39
CA ASP A 204 16.68 -9.30 35.78
C ASP A 204 15.42 -8.49 36.07
N ARG A 205 14.58 -9.05 36.94
CA ARG A 205 13.33 -8.42 37.38
C ARG A 205 13.57 -7.12 38.14
N TYR A 206 14.58 -7.06 39.00
CA TYR A 206 14.81 -5.90 39.86
C TYR A 206 15.35 -4.71 39.07
N PHE A 207 16.20 -4.97 38.08
CA PHE A 207 16.59 -3.97 37.11
C PHE A 207 15.39 -3.45 36.31
N ALA A 208 14.52 -4.35 35.86
CA ALA A 208 13.29 -3.95 35.18
C ALA A 208 12.38 -3.08 36.06
N ASP A 209 12.22 -3.43 37.34
CA ASP A 209 11.45 -2.63 38.31
C ASP A 209 12.02 -1.22 38.46
N ILE A 210 13.36 -1.08 38.56
CA ILE A 210 14.05 0.22 38.64
C ILE A 210 13.82 1.04 37.38
N VAL A 211 14.06 0.47 36.19
CA VAL A 211 13.93 1.20 34.92
C VAL A 211 12.47 1.62 34.69
N LYS A 212 11.50 0.74 34.95
CA LYS A 212 10.07 1.05 34.80
C LYS A 212 9.63 2.16 35.74
N TYR A 213 10.02 2.08 37.01
CA TYR A 213 9.65 3.09 37.99
C TYR A 213 10.30 4.45 37.68
N GLU A 214 11.61 4.47 37.38
CA GLU A 214 12.33 5.71 37.03
C GLU A 214 11.76 6.34 35.74
N THR A 215 11.49 5.54 34.70
CA THR A 215 10.87 6.03 33.45
C THR A 215 9.50 6.65 33.73
N LYS A 216 8.69 6.01 34.57
CA LYS A 216 7.34 6.47 34.92
C LYS A 216 7.34 7.79 35.71
N THR A 217 8.34 8.02 36.55
CA THR A 217 8.42 9.24 37.39
C THR A 217 9.25 10.37 36.77
N HIS A 218 10.04 10.09 35.73
CA HIS A 218 10.98 11.05 35.16
C HIS A 218 10.32 12.15 34.31
N PHE A 219 9.33 11.80 33.47
CA PHE A 219 8.74 12.76 32.53
C PHE A 219 7.60 13.57 33.16
N THR A 220 7.55 14.88 32.88
CA THR A 220 6.50 15.79 33.39
C THR A 220 5.13 15.56 32.74
N LYS A 221 5.14 15.04 31.51
CA LYS A 221 3.95 14.77 30.70
C LYS A 221 3.92 13.30 30.28
N HIS A 222 2.73 12.81 29.97
CA HIS A 222 2.55 11.49 29.35
C HIS A 222 1.66 11.59 28.11
N HIS A 223 1.80 10.61 27.22
CA HIS A 223 0.91 10.45 26.07
C HIS A 223 -0.14 9.36 26.37
N PRO A 224 -1.42 9.51 25.99
CA PRO A 224 -2.43 8.48 26.22
C PRO A 224 -2.14 7.15 25.49
N ASP A 225 -1.71 7.24 24.24
CA ASP A 225 -1.48 6.06 23.38
C ASP A 225 -0.07 5.44 23.51
N PHE A 226 0.87 6.09 24.23
CA PHE A 226 2.24 5.57 24.39
C PHE A 226 2.55 5.36 25.87
N SER A 227 2.71 4.09 26.25
CA SER A 227 3.01 3.70 27.63
C SER A 227 4.48 3.89 27.99
N PHE A 228 4.73 4.37 29.21
CA PHE A 228 6.08 4.41 29.80
C PHE A 228 6.70 3.00 29.89
N ASP A 229 5.89 1.96 30.09
CA ASP A 229 6.38 0.59 30.21
C ASP A 229 7.04 0.11 28.91
N ILE A 230 6.48 0.49 27.75
CA ILE A 230 7.02 0.13 26.43
C ILE A 230 8.37 0.83 26.22
N LEU A 231 8.50 2.09 26.61
CA LEU A 231 9.78 2.81 26.56
C LEU A 231 10.80 2.16 27.51
N ALA A 232 10.40 1.83 28.74
CA ALA A 232 11.25 1.17 29.72
C ALA A 232 11.75 -0.20 29.21
N GLU A 233 10.88 -1.02 28.63
CA GLU A 233 11.24 -2.31 28.03
C GLU A 233 12.21 -2.15 26.85
N SER A 234 11.97 -1.14 25.99
CA SER A 234 12.88 -0.79 24.90
C SER A 234 14.26 -0.37 25.44
N LEU A 235 14.30 0.39 26.53
CA LEU A 235 15.55 0.81 27.19
C LEU A 235 16.30 -0.38 27.77
N ILE A 236 15.61 -1.28 28.49
CA ILE A 236 16.23 -2.48 29.07
C ILE A 236 16.85 -3.34 27.96
N ALA A 237 16.11 -3.61 26.89
CA ALA A 237 16.60 -4.36 25.74
C ALA A 237 17.77 -3.63 25.05
N GLY A 238 17.70 -2.31 24.92
CA GLY A 238 18.73 -1.50 24.28
C GLY A 238 20.04 -1.47 25.07
N ILE A 239 19.95 -1.35 26.39
CA ILE A 239 21.11 -1.28 27.29
C ILE A 239 21.97 -2.55 27.20
N GLU A 240 21.36 -3.73 27.17
CA GLU A 240 22.14 -4.98 27.09
C GLU A 240 22.55 -5.33 25.66
N SER A 241 21.64 -5.23 24.69
CA SER A 241 21.91 -5.65 23.30
C SER A 241 22.82 -4.69 22.53
N MET A 242 22.72 -3.38 22.81
CA MET A 242 23.38 -2.30 22.06
C MET A 242 23.07 -2.31 20.55
N ALA A 243 21.98 -2.98 20.15
CA ALA A 243 21.67 -3.23 18.76
C ALA A 243 20.95 -2.02 18.10
N PRO A 244 21.31 -1.62 16.87
CA PRO A 244 20.73 -0.44 16.21
C PRO A 244 19.21 -0.47 16.08
N GLU A 245 18.62 -1.63 15.84
CA GLU A 245 17.18 -1.84 15.70
C GLU A 245 16.43 -1.59 17.02
N ILE A 246 17.03 -1.95 18.15
CA ILE A 246 16.44 -1.67 19.48
C ILE A 246 16.62 -0.19 19.84
N MET A 247 17.73 0.44 19.42
CA MET A 247 17.91 1.89 19.55
C MET A 247 16.81 2.65 18.80
N ASP A 248 16.43 2.17 17.62
CA ASP A 248 15.34 2.75 16.83
C ASP A 248 13.98 2.63 17.56
N GLN A 249 13.76 1.54 18.32
CA GLN A 249 12.59 1.39 19.19
C GLN A 249 12.62 2.38 20.37
N VAL A 250 13.76 2.55 21.05
CA VAL A 250 13.91 3.55 22.12
C VAL A 250 13.58 4.95 21.61
N ILE A 251 14.07 5.32 20.43
CA ILE A 251 13.82 6.63 19.84
C ILE A 251 12.35 6.80 19.44
N SER A 252 11.78 5.83 18.73
CA SER A 252 10.38 5.90 18.27
C SER A 252 9.37 5.89 19.41
N ASN A 253 9.66 5.20 20.52
CA ASN A 253 8.82 5.19 21.72
C ASN A 253 9.08 6.41 22.62
N GLY A 254 10.30 6.98 22.59
CA GLY A 254 10.66 8.17 23.37
C GLY A 254 10.11 9.48 22.79
N LEU A 255 10.04 9.60 21.46
CA LEU A 255 9.56 10.81 20.78
C LEU A 255 8.19 11.30 21.30
N PRO A 256 7.11 10.49 21.32
CA PRO A 256 5.77 10.95 21.76
C PRO A 256 5.70 11.31 23.24
N ILE A 257 6.61 10.76 24.04
CA ILE A 257 6.69 11.03 25.49
C ILE A 257 7.38 12.36 25.75
N VAL A 258 8.39 12.73 24.96
CA VAL A 258 9.26 13.89 25.21
C VAL A 258 8.75 15.19 24.57
N MET A 259 8.18 15.13 23.37
CA MET A 259 7.81 16.31 22.57
C MET A 259 6.36 16.28 22.09
N GLU A 260 5.76 17.44 21.83
CA GLU A 260 4.34 17.58 21.48
C GLU A 260 4.01 16.95 20.12
N GLU A 261 4.86 17.18 19.13
CA GLU A 261 4.81 16.60 17.79
C GLU A 261 5.36 15.16 17.72
N GLY A 262 5.71 14.57 18.87
CA GLY A 262 6.47 13.33 18.94
C GLY A 262 5.75 12.12 18.34
N GLU A 263 4.41 12.08 18.40
CA GLU A 263 3.62 11.05 17.71
C GLU A 263 3.82 11.14 16.19
N LEU A 264 3.75 12.35 15.62
CA LEU A 264 3.94 12.56 14.17
C LEU A 264 5.32 12.12 13.73
N LEU A 265 6.35 12.49 14.51
CA LEU A 265 7.72 12.09 14.22
C LEU A 265 7.95 10.59 14.40
N SER A 266 7.34 9.97 15.40
CA SER A 266 7.41 8.53 15.63
C SER A 266 6.76 7.75 14.48
N VAL A 267 5.63 8.25 13.96
CA VAL A 267 4.97 7.69 12.76
C VAL A 267 5.83 7.89 11.52
N LEU A 268 6.33 9.10 11.28
CA LEU A 268 7.23 9.38 10.16
C LEU A 268 8.49 8.49 10.21
N PHE A 269 9.04 8.28 11.40
CA PHE A 269 10.21 7.43 11.60
C PHE A 269 9.93 5.98 11.20
N ARG A 270 8.79 5.44 11.62
CA ARG A 270 8.34 4.07 11.34
C ARG A 270 7.65 3.90 9.99
N LEU A 271 7.48 5.00 9.23
CA LEU A 271 6.74 4.98 7.97
C LEU A 271 7.41 4.01 6.97
N PRO A 272 6.68 3.00 6.45
CA PRO A 272 7.22 2.04 5.50
C PRO A 272 7.41 2.67 4.11
N ARG A 273 8.21 2.04 3.25
CA ARG A 273 8.58 2.60 1.93
C ARG A 273 7.40 2.77 0.95
N HIS A 274 6.33 2.00 1.12
CA HIS A 274 5.16 2.02 0.25
C HIS A 274 4.15 3.12 0.57
N GLU A 275 4.24 3.70 1.77
CA GLU A 275 3.36 4.78 2.16
C GLU A 275 3.70 6.07 1.39
N THR A 276 2.68 6.87 1.11
CA THR A 276 2.81 8.03 0.22
C THR A 276 2.83 9.34 0.99
N ALA A 277 3.36 10.39 0.35
CA ALA A 277 3.30 11.75 0.89
C ALA A 277 1.85 12.18 1.17
N ASP A 278 0.90 11.82 0.29
CA ASP A 278 -0.52 12.15 0.48
C ASP A 278 -1.08 11.55 1.78
N ARG A 279 -0.83 10.27 2.04
CA ARG A 279 -1.33 9.59 3.24
C ARG A 279 -0.67 10.11 4.51
N MET A 280 0.64 10.36 4.50
CA MET A 280 1.33 10.96 5.63
C MET A 280 0.82 12.37 5.93
N LEU A 281 0.63 13.21 4.91
CA LEU A 281 0.08 14.56 5.08
C LEU A 281 -1.38 14.52 5.54
N ALA A 282 -2.19 13.60 5.01
CA ALA A 282 -3.55 13.37 5.49
C ALA A 282 -3.57 12.93 6.96
N TYR A 283 -2.62 12.11 7.39
CA TYR A 283 -2.46 11.73 8.78
C TYR A 283 -2.13 12.96 9.65
N MET A 284 -1.20 13.82 9.22
CA MET A 284 -0.89 15.08 9.91
C MET A 284 -2.10 16.03 10.00
N ARG A 285 -2.90 16.16 8.93
CA ARG A 285 -4.13 17.00 8.93
C ARG A 285 -5.19 16.51 9.92
N SER A 286 -5.11 15.26 10.37
CA SER A 286 -5.98 14.73 11.42
C SER A 286 -5.52 15.09 12.83
N ARG A 287 -4.25 15.44 13.02
CA ARG A 287 -3.60 15.73 14.30
C ARG A 287 -3.07 17.16 14.41
N GLY A 288 -3.61 18.06 13.61
CA GLY A 288 -3.23 19.46 13.63
C GLY A 288 -3.86 20.23 12.49
N LYS A 289 -3.76 21.56 12.56
CA LYS A 289 -4.31 22.49 11.57
C LYS A 289 -3.20 23.36 10.99
N GLY A 290 -3.38 23.85 9.76
CA GLY A 290 -2.38 24.66 9.06
C GLY A 290 -1.69 23.87 7.94
N ASN A 291 -0.41 24.16 7.67
CA ASN A 291 0.33 23.63 6.53
C ASN A 291 1.32 22.51 6.89
N PRO A 292 0.93 21.22 6.80
CA PRO A 292 1.82 20.12 7.14
C PRO A 292 3.04 20.00 6.20
N GLN A 293 2.92 20.42 4.95
CA GLN A 293 4.03 20.38 3.98
C GLN A 293 5.13 21.39 4.33
N ALA A 294 4.74 22.63 4.60
CA ALA A 294 5.68 23.68 5.01
C ALA A 294 6.33 23.35 6.36
N TYR A 295 5.56 22.74 7.27
CA TYR A 295 6.06 22.28 8.56
C TYR A 295 7.19 21.26 8.41
N LEU A 296 6.99 20.18 7.66
CA LEU A 296 8.01 19.15 7.48
C LEU A 296 9.26 19.65 6.73
N LYS A 297 9.09 20.57 5.76
CA LYS A 297 10.21 21.16 5.01
C LYS A 297 11.09 22.06 5.87
N ASN A 298 10.49 22.79 6.82
CA ASN A 298 11.18 23.76 7.66
C ASN A 298 11.37 23.26 9.10
N TYR A 299 11.19 21.97 9.36
CA TYR A 299 11.26 21.41 10.70
C TYR A 299 12.67 21.49 11.29
N ASP A 300 12.80 21.92 12.55
CA ASP A 300 14.09 22.01 13.23
C ASP A 300 14.51 20.64 13.82
N TRP A 301 15.10 19.82 12.95
CA TRP A 301 15.62 18.50 13.33
C TRP A 301 16.70 18.55 14.42
N GLN A 302 17.47 19.64 14.53
CA GLN A 302 18.53 19.76 15.53
C GLN A 302 17.96 20.04 16.92
N ALA A 303 16.96 20.94 17.02
CA ALA A 303 16.26 21.20 18.26
C ALA A 303 15.54 19.94 18.76
N ALA A 304 14.85 19.22 17.88
CA ALA A 304 14.17 17.97 18.22
C ALA A 304 15.15 16.90 18.74
N LYS A 305 16.26 16.67 18.03
CA LYS A 305 17.33 15.76 18.44
C LYS A 305 17.89 16.12 19.81
N LYS A 306 18.18 17.41 20.03
CA LYS A 306 18.73 17.90 21.30
C LYS A 306 17.76 17.64 22.45
N THR A 307 16.48 17.94 22.26
CA THR A 307 15.44 17.77 23.29
C THR A 307 15.26 16.30 23.67
N LEU A 308 15.15 15.40 22.67
CA LEU A 308 15.06 13.96 22.94
C LEU A 308 16.32 13.43 23.61
N GLY A 309 17.50 13.84 23.11
CA GLY A 309 18.78 13.39 23.65
C GLY A 309 18.97 13.78 25.11
N SER A 310 18.73 15.05 25.46
CA SER A 310 18.90 15.53 26.84
C SER A 310 17.98 14.81 27.83
N GLU A 311 16.74 14.54 27.43
CA GLU A 311 15.77 13.86 28.31
C GLU A 311 16.12 12.38 28.53
N LEU A 312 16.52 11.67 27.47
CA LEU A 312 16.95 10.28 27.57
C LEU A 312 18.27 10.13 28.32
N GLU A 313 19.23 11.04 28.12
CA GLU A 313 20.49 11.08 28.89
C GLU A 313 20.24 11.35 30.37
N ALA A 314 19.31 12.26 30.70
CA ALA A 314 18.93 12.53 32.07
C ALA A 314 18.30 11.31 32.75
N LEU A 315 17.39 10.61 32.06
CA LEU A 315 16.78 9.37 32.54
C LEU A 315 17.84 8.27 32.77
N LEU A 316 18.71 8.03 31.79
CA LEU A 316 19.78 7.04 31.88
C LEU A 316 20.76 7.35 33.02
N SER A 317 21.06 8.63 33.25
CA SER A 317 21.89 9.08 34.37
C SER A 317 21.26 8.73 35.71
N LYS A 318 19.95 8.96 35.88
CA LYS A 318 19.23 8.56 37.10
C LYS A 318 19.24 7.04 37.30
N ILE A 319 18.96 6.27 36.25
CA ILE A 319 19.02 4.80 36.29
C ILE A 319 20.41 4.33 36.73
N ASN A 320 21.48 4.87 36.13
CA ASN A 320 22.84 4.52 36.50
C ASN A 320 23.15 4.88 37.97
N GLY A 321 22.68 6.04 38.42
CA GLY A 321 22.78 6.45 39.83
C GLY A 321 22.13 5.45 40.78
N ARG A 322 20.94 4.92 40.47
CA ARG A 322 20.29 3.88 41.31
C ARG A 322 21.12 2.61 41.40
N ILE A 323 21.78 2.19 40.31
CA ILE A 323 22.67 1.03 40.32
C ILE A 323 23.90 1.29 41.20
N GLU A 324 24.47 2.49 41.12
CA GLU A 324 25.62 2.90 41.96
C GLU A 324 25.25 2.96 43.45
N SER A 325 24.04 3.39 43.79
CA SER A 325 23.53 3.36 45.16
C SER A 325 23.37 1.92 45.68
N LEU A 326 22.86 0.99 44.85
CA LEU A 326 22.83 -0.44 45.21
C LEU A 326 24.24 -1.03 45.37
N SER A 327 25.19 -0.64 44.52
CA SER A 327 26.60 -1.04 44.65
C SER A 327 27.21 -0.55 45.98
N SER A 328 26.86 0.67 46.40
CA SER A 328 27.30 1.25 47.67
C SER A 328 26.72 0.50 48.87
N GLU A 329 25.44 0.14 48.83
CA GLU A 329 24.79 -0.67 49.87
C GLU A 329 25.37 -2.10 49.96
N ALA A 330 25.62 -2.75 48.82
CA ALA A 330 26.28 -4.05 48.77
C ALA A 330 27.71 -3.99 49.34
N SER A 331 28.45 -2.93 49.01
CA SER A 331 29.80 -2.70 49.53
C SER A 331 29.79 -2.46 51.05
N ARG A 332 28.83 -1.69 51.56
CA ARG A 332 28.64 -1.44 53.00
C ARG A 332 28.42 -2.72 53.80
N LEU A 333 27.77 -3.72 53.20
CA LEU A 333 27.49 -5.03 53.81
C LEU A 333 28.53 -6.10 53.48
N ASN A 334 29.60 -5.75 52.75
CA ASN A 334 30.65 -6.66 52.27
C ASN A 334 30.17 -7.77 51.32
N PHE A 335 29.10 -7.52 50.54
CA PHE A 335 28.67 -8.41 49.45
C PHE A 335 29.48 -8.16 48.18
N VAL A 336 30.75 -8.59 48.20
CA VAL A 336 31.74 -8.33 47.14
C VAL A 336 31.28 -8.80 45.75
N TYR A 337 30.63 -9.97 45.68
CA TYR A 337 30.08 -10.48 44.42
C TYR A 337 29.03 -9.53 43.82
N LEU A 338 28.13 -8.98 44.65
CA LEU A 338 27.09 -8.06 44.17
C LEU A 338 27.68 -6.71 43.79
N SER A 339 28.55 -6.12 44.61
CA SER A 339 29.12 -4.81 44.31
C SER A 339 30.09 -4.84 43.12
N ALA A 340 31.16 -5.65 43.19
CA ALA A 340 32.26 -5.58 42.23
C ALA A 340 32.02 -6.39 40.94
N ASP A 341 31.33 -7.53 41.02
CA ASP A 341 31.14 -8.40 39.85
C ASP A 341 29.84 -8.11 39.09
N ILE A 342 28.78 -7.67 39.80
CA ILE A 342 27.45 -7.44 39.22
C ILE A 342 27.18 -5.96 38.99
N TYR A 343 27.03 -5.14 40.04
CA TYR A 343 26.61 -3.74 39.86
C TYR A 343 27.63 -2.88 39.11
N ASP A 344 28.93 -3.06 39.37
CA ASP A 344 29.98 -2.36 38.62
C ASP A 344 29.96 -2.72 37.12
N ALA A 345 29.63 -3.96 36.77
CA ALA A 345 29.48 -4.38 35.38
C ALA A 345 28.23 -3.75 34.76
N HIS A 346 27.11 -3.75 35.47
CA HIS A 346 25.84 -3.15 35.03
C HIS A 346 25.94 -1.65 34.83
N ALA A 347 26.53 -0.93 35.78
CA ALA A 347 26.77 0.51 35.67
C ALA A 347 27.67 0.85 34.47
N LYS A 348 28.70 0.03 34.20
CA LYS A 348 29.53 0.18 32.97
C LYS A 348 28.73 -0.03 31.70
N THR A 349 27.82 -1.01 31.68
CA THR A 349 26.94 -1.29 30.53
C THR A 349 26.00 -0.11 30.26
N VAL A 350 25.30 0.40 31.28
CA VAL A 350 24.42 1.58 31.15
C VAL A 350 25.20 2.81 30.68
N ASN A 351 26.37 3.08 31.28
CA ASN A 351 27.24 4.18 30.85
C ASN A 351 27.72 4.04 29.40
N THR A 352 27.99 2.81 28.95
CA THR A 352 28.37 2.55 27.56
C THR A 352 27.19 2.82 26.61
N PHE A 353 25.98 2.44 26.99
CA PHE A 353 24.77 2.72 26.24
C PHE A 353 24.54 4.23 26.11
N SER A 354 24.61 4.95 27.24
CA SER A 354 24.47 6.41 27.28
C SER A 354 25.46 7.12 26.36
N LYS A 355 26.72 6.66 26.28
CA LYS A 355 27.72 7.25 25.36
C LYS A 355 27.39 7.00 23.89
N LYS A 356 26.81 5.85 23.56
CA LYS A 356 26.39 5.51 22.18
C LYS A 356 25.09 6.19 21.75
N LEU A 357 24.27 6.65 22.71
CA LEU A 357 22.98 7.28 22.46
C LEU A 357 23.10 8.49 21.51
N SER A 358 24.03 9.40 21.77
CA SER A 358 24.22 10.61 20.94
C SER A 358 24.54 10.29 19.46
N ASP A 359 25.40 9.30 19.21
CA ASP A 359 25.76 8.88 17.85
C ASP A 359 24.55 8.25 17.13
N ASN A 360 23.81 7.40 17.83
CA ASN A 360 22.62 6.74 17.29
C ASN A 360 21.46 7.70 17.05
N LEU A 361 21.25 8.68 17.94
CA LEU A 361 20.33 9.79 17.72
C LEU A 361 20.71 10.57 16.48
N SER A 362 21.99 10.88 16.29
CA SER A 362 22.46 11.61 15.11
C SER A 362 22.18 10.85 13.81
N LYS A 363 22.42 9.54 13.78
CA LYS A 363 22.08 8.67 12.63
C LYS A 363 20.58 8.61 12.38
N SER A 364 19.79 8.42 13.44
CA SER A 364 18.34 8.27 13.40
C SER A 364 17.63 9.54 12.91
N PHE A 365 18.01 10.70 13.44
CA PHE A 365 17.46 11.98 13.00
C PHE A 365 17.88 12.33 11.58
N LYS A 366 19.09 11.96 11.15
CA LYS A 366 19.49 12.08 9.75
C LYS A 366 18.60 11.22 8.84
N ARG A 367 18.31 9.98 9.22
CA ARG A 367 17.38 9.10 8.49
C ARG A 367 15.97 9.69 8.44
N LEU A 368 15.49 10.24 9.55
CA LEU A 368 14.18 10.88 9.64
C LEU A 368 14.08 12.11 8.73
N GLN A 369 15.10 12.97 8.76
CA GLN A 369 15.21 14.14 7.88
C GLN A 369 15.21 13.72 6.41
N THR A 370 16.06 12.77 6.01
CA THR A 370 16.11 12.28 4.62
C THR A 370 14.79 11.66 4.18
N LYS A 371 14.10 10.93 5.07
CA LYS A 371 12.77 10.37 4.78
C LYS A 371 11.74 11.48 4.56
N SER A 372 11.74 12.51 5.41
CA SER A 372 10.90 13.70 5.23
C SER A 372 11.16 14.38 3.88
N GLU A 373 12.42 14.66 3.57
CA GLU A 373 12.84 15.30 2.32
C GLU A 373 12.39 14.47 1.10
N SER A 374 12.59 13.15 1.14
CA SER A 374 12.17 12.25 0.08
C SER A 374 10.66 12.26 -0.15
N LEU A 375 9.85 12.25 0.91
CA LEU A 375 8.40 12.34 0.81
C LEU A 375 7.97 13.71 0.24
N MET A 376 8.65 14.78 0.64
CA MET A 376 8.32 16.13 0.21
C MET A 376 8.77 16.46 -1.22
N ASN A 377 9.58 15.60 -1.86
CA ASN A 377 10.01 15.76 -3.24
C ASN A 377 8.91 15.41 -4.27
N ASP A 378 8.03 14.45 -3.96
CA ASP A 378 6.88 14.09 -4.82
C ASP A 378 5.55 14.42 -4.13
N VAL A 379 5.20 15.71 -4.13
CA VAL A 379 3.90 16.20 -3.64
C VAL A 379 2.86 16.36 -4.76
N THR A 380 3.16 15.88 -5.97
CA THR A 380 2.30 16.12 -7.16
C THR A 380 0.95 15.41 -7.05
N LYS A 381 0.92 14.26 -6.37
CA LYS A 381 -0.28 13.44 -6.13
C LYS A 381 -0.98 13.75 -4.81
N VAL A 382 -0.53 14.78 -4.08
CA VAL A 382 -1.12 15.14 -2.79
C VAL A 382 -2.44 15.84 -3.02
N SER A 383 -3.49 15.29 -2.40
CA SER A 383 -4.81 15.90 -2.37
C SER A 383 -5.12 16.43 -0.98
N VAL A 384 -5.47 17.71 -0.91
CA VAL A 384 -5.93 18.34 0.34
C VAL A 384 -7.37 17.99 0.65
N ILE A 385 -8.15 17.51 -0.33
CA ILE A 385 -9.56 17.13 -0.17
C ILE A 385 -9.76 15.63 -0.40
N GLN A 386 -10.65 15.01 0.36
CA GLN A 386 -10.81 13.56 0.36
C GLN A 386 -11.33 13.01 -0.98
N ALA A 387 -12.18 13.78 -1.66
CA ALA A 387 -12.85 13.37 -2.88
C ALA A 387 -12.62 14.39 -3.99
N GLN A 388 -11.36 14.51 -4.43
CA GLN A 388 -10.95 15.46 -5.47
C GLN A 388 -11.64 15.23 -6.81
N GLU A 389 -12.02 13.99 -7.10
CA GLU A 389 -12.73 13.64 -8.33
C GLU A 389 -14.23 13.95 -8.28
N ASN A 390 -14.77 14.37 -7.13
CA ASN A 390 -16.19 14.72 -7.04
C ASN A 390 -16.51 15.90 -7.95
N ILE A 391 -17.55 15.70 -8.75
CA ILE A 391 -18.08 16.70 -9.66
C ILE A 391 -19.23 17.42 -8.98
N TYR A 392 -19.20 18.74 -9.04
CA TYR A 392 -20.25 19.64 -8.56
C TYR A 392 -20.86 20.40 -9.72
N SER A 393 -22.08 20.89 -9.51
CA SER A 393 -22.77 21.75 -10.46
C SER A 393 -22.56 23.22 -10.04
N THR A 394 -22.27 24.09 -11.01
CA THR A 394 -22.12 25.54 -10.77
C THR A 394 -23.41 26.19 -10.30
N GLU A 395 -24.54 25.59 -10.63
CA GLU A 395 -25.90 25.99 -10.28
C GLU A 395 -26.24 25.68 -8.81
N ALA A 396 -25.44 24.86 -8.12
CA ALA A 396 -25.68 24.48 -6.73
C ALA A 396 -25.64 25.66 -5.74
N GLY A 397 -24.94 26.75 -6.10
CA GLY A 397 -24.78 27.98 -5.30
C GLY A 397 -23.94 27.84 -4.02
N LYS A 398 -23.92 26.66 -3.39
CA LYS A 398 -23.10 26.33 -2.21
C LYS A 398 -22.43 24.98 -2.39
N ILE A 399 -21.11 24.95 -2.26
CA ILE A 399 -20.30 23.75 -2.33
C ILE A 399 -19.52 23.60 -1.02
N GLU A 400 -19.62 22.42 -0.43
CA GLU A 400 -18.89 22.04 0.78
C GLU A 400 -18.04 20.81 0.49
N VAL A 401 -16.72 20.94 0.67
CA VAL A 401 -15.75 19.85 0.47
C VAL A 401 -15.14 19.43 1.79
N VAL A 402 -14.76 18.16 1.90
CA VAL A 402 -14.13 17.60 3.11
C VAL A 402 -12.63 17.45 2.88
N ILE A 403 -11.84 17.91 3.85
CA ILE A 403 -10.38 17.81 3.86
C ILE A 403 -9.97 16.34 4.00
N ASN A 404 -8.95 15.94 3.22
CA ASN A 404 -8.33 14.63 3.31
C ASN A 404 -7.56 14.51 4.63
N ALA A 405 -8.17 13.84 5.60
CA ALA A 405 -7.57 13.55 6.89
C ALA A 405 -7.86 12.10 7.30
N ILE A 406 -6.81 11.35 7.62
CA ILE A 406 -6.90 9.93 8.02
C ILE A 406 -6.40 9.77 9.45
N LEU A 407 -7.10 8.99 10.27
CA LEU A 407 -6.77 8.83 11.69
C LEU A 407 -5.65 7.82 11.96
N LYS A 408 -5.42 6.90 11.03
CA LYS A 408 -4.45 5.82 11.14
C LYS A 408 -3.72 5.66 9.81
N ILE A 409 -2.43 5.36 9.91
CA ILE A 409 -1.58 4.99 8.79
C ILE A 409 -1.10 3.55 9.00
N ASP A 410 -0.86 2.84 7.91
CA ASP A 410 -0.31 1.49 8.00
C ASP A 410 1.19 1.61 8.30
N LEU A 411 1.60 1.00 9.41
CA LEU A 411 3.00 0.98 9.84
C LEU A 411 3.63 -0.40 9.69
N GLU A 412 2.89 -1.37 9.18
CA GLU A 412 3.43 -2.70 8.93
C GLU A 412 4.35 -2.64 7.70
N GLU A 413 5.56 -3.19 7.83
CA GLU A 413 6.47 -3.24 6.69
C GLU A 413 5.88 -4.12 5.59
N GLN A 414 6.08 -3.68 4.34
CA GLN A 414 5.64 -4.45 3.19
C GLN A 414 6.43 -5.75 3.15
N LYS A 415 5.72 -6.88 3.07
CA LYS A 415 6.42 -8.16 2.92
C LYS A 415 6.95 -8.24 1.48
N TRP A 416 8.16 -8.77 1.34
CA TRP A 416 8.75 -9.03 0.05
C TRP A 416 8.91 -10.54 -0.15
N VAL A 417 8.81 -10.99 -1.40
CA VAL A 417 9.12 -12.36 -1.77
C VAL A 417 9.93 -12.37 -3.07
N LYS A 418 10.99 -13.17 -3.07
CA LYS A 418 11.72 -13.56 -4.27
C LYS A 418 11.18 -14.90 -4.76
N PHE A 419 10.72 -14.93 -6.00
CA PHE A 419 10.28 -16.16 -6.65
C PHE A 419 11.37 -16.68 -7.57
N ARG A 420 11.52 -18.01 -7.60
CA ARG A 420 12.43 -18.71 -8.51
C ARG A 420 11.65 -19.79 -9.26
N ALA A 421 11.69 -19.74 -10.58
CA ALA A 421 11.20 -20.81 -11.44
C ALA A 421 12.39 -21.52 -12.12
N ILE A 422 12.53 -22.80 -11.82
CA ILE A 422 13.60 -23.67 -12.34
C ILE A 422 13.01 -25.01 -12.79
N TYR A 423 13.61 -25.62 -13.80
CA TYR A 423 13.33 -26.99 -14.18
C TYR A 423 13.83 -27.96 -13.10
N SER A 424 13.16 -29.11 -12.98
CA SER A 424 13.58 -30.20 -12.10
C SER A 424 14.71 -31.05 -12.73
N ASP A 425 15.75 -30.39 -13.21
CA ASP A 425 16.93 -30.99 -13.79
C ASP A 425 18.15 -30.80 -12.88
N ARG A 426 19.23 -31.56 -13.11
CA ARG A 426 20.45 -31.48 -12.28
C ARG A 426 21.11 -30.10 -12.34
N TRP A 427 20.87 -29.35 -13.41
CA TRP A 427 21.44 -28.04 -13.67
C TRP A 427 20.58 -26.89 -13.14
N GLN A 428 19.37 -27.17 -12.65
CA GLN A 428 18.39 -26.18 -12.19
C GLN A 428 18.20 -25.06 -13.22
N THR A 429 17.93 -25.47 -14.45
CA THR A 429 17.83 -24.58 -15.60
C THR A 429 16.72 -23.53 -15.35
N PRO A 430 17.00 -22.23 -15.49
CA PRO A 430 16.00 -21.18 -15.27
C PRO A 430 14.82 -21.24 -16.26
N ILE A 431 13.62 -20.93 -15.77
CA ILE A 431 12.40 -20.79 -16.59
C ILE A 431 12.16 -19.30 -16.87
N TYR A 432 11.99 -18.92 -18.13
CA TYR A 432 11.77 -17.53 -18.56
C TYR A 432 10.29 -17.26 -18.88
N ALA A 433 9.43 -17.39 -17.88
CA ALA A 433 8.01 -17.11 -18.05
C ALA A 433 7.70 -15.61 -18.06
N GLN A 434 6.68 -15.22 -18.82
CA GLN A 434 6.15 -13.84 -18.89
C GLN A 434 4.73 -13.71 -18.36
N ASN A 435 4.14 -14.83 -17.95
CA ASN A 435 2.74 -14.97 -17.56
C ASN A 435 2.63 -15.37 -16.09
N VAL A 436 3.52 -14.91 -15.21
CA VAL A 436 3.44 -15.26 -13.80
C VAL A 436 2.37 -14.41 -13.12
N LYS A 437 1.54 -15.05 -12.30
CA LYS A 437 0.50 -14.42 -11.49
C LYS A 437 0.74 -14.72 -10.02
N VAL A 438 0.66 -13.68 -9.20
CA VAL A 438 0.86 -13.77 -7.76
C VAL A 438 -0.42 -13.37 -7.03
N THR A 439 -0.90 -14.30 -6.21
CA THR A 439 -2.13 -14.14 -5.42
C THR A 439 -1.81 -14.38 -3.95
N THR A 440 -2.37 -13.57 -3.06
CA THR A 440 -2.26 -13.79 -1.61
C THR A 440 -3.64 -13.67 -0.98
N ASN A 441 -4.01 -14.59 -0.08
CA ASN A 441 -5.35 -14.63 0.53
C ASN A 441 -6.51 -14.38 -0.46
N SER A 442 -6.42 -14.96 -1.67
CA SER A 442 -7.38 -14.78 -2.78
C SER A 442 -7.45 -13.38 -3.41
N VAL A 443 -6.52 -12.47 -3.10
CA VAL A 443 -6.33 -11.17 -3.74
C VAL A 443 -5.17 -11.26 -4.75
N VAL A 444 -5.45 -10.93 -6.02
CA VAL A 444 -4.41 -10.84 -7.05
C VAL A 444 -3.60 -9.57 -6.82
N HIS A 445 -2.29 -9.72 -6.63
CA HIS A 445 -1.37 -8.59 -6.46
C HIS A 445 -0.87 -8.10 -7.81
N GLU A 446 -0.42 -9.03 -8.65
CA GLU A 446 0.15 -8.72 -9.95
C GLU A 446 0.02 -9.94 -10.87
N GLU A 447 -0.22 -9.66 -12.14
CA GLU A 447 -0.47 -10.65 -13.20
C GLU A 447 0.32 -10.24 -14.45
N GLY A 448 0.87 -11.21 -15.18
CA GLY A 448 1.73 -10.96 -16.34
C GLY A 448 3.17 -10.59 -15.97
N ILE A 449 3.66 -11.07 -14.82
CA ILE A 449 5.02 -10.80 -14.37
C ILE A 449 6.02 -11.58 -15.23
N ALA A 450 7.04 -10.89 -15.72
CA ALA A 450 8.16 -11.48 -16.43
C ALA A 450 9.31 -11.85 -15.49
N LEU A 451 9.80 -13.08 -15.65
CA LEU A 451 11.01 -13.56 -14.97
C LEU A 451 12.26 -13.12 -15.73
N ASN A 452 13.35 -12.85 -15.00
CA ASN A 452 14.58 -12.39 -15.63
C ASN A 452 15.15 -13.43 -16.61
N VAL A 453 15.47 -12.96 -17.82
CA VAL A 453 16.00 -13.76 -18.94
C VAL A 453 17.53 -13.78 -18.88
N SER A 454 18.06 -14.35 -17.81
CA SER A 454 19.51 -14.55 -17.64
C SER A 454 19.84 -16.04 -17.58
N PRO A 455 20.95 -16.50 -18.19
CA PRO A 455 21.38 -17.89 -18.10
C PRO A 455 21.97 -18.26 -16.73
N THR A 456 22.20 -17.28 -15.86
CA THR A 456 22.86 -17.49 -14.56
C THR A 456 21.92 -18.19 -13.58
N ARG A 457 22.45 -19.18 -12.84
CA ARG A 457 21.68 -19.92 -11.82
C ARG A 457 21.20 -18.99 -10.71
N SER A 458 19.98 -19.21 -10.26
CA SER A 458 19.35 -18.42 -9.19
C SER A 458 19.59 -18.96 -7.79
N THR A 459 19.76 -18.04 -6.83
CA THR A 459 20.06 -18.32 -5.43
C THR A 459 18.94 -17.85 -4.50
N GLU A 460 18.95 -18.38 -3.28
CA GLU A 460 18.07 -17.91 -2.21
C GLU A 460 18.65 -16.62 -1.61
N SER A 461 17.78 -15.76 -1.08
CA SER A 461 18.17 -14.48 -0.51
C SER A 461 17.46 -14.30 0.82
N GLU A 462 18.20 -13.88 1.84
CA GLU A 462 17.68 -13.68 3.20
C GLU A 462 17.23 -12.22 3.43
N THR A 463 17.62 -11.29 2.56
CA THR A 463 17.29 -9.86 2.65
C THR A 463 16.72 -9.34 1.34
N MET A 464 15.87 -8.32 1.43
CA MET A 464 15.23 -7.69 0.28
C MET A 464 16.28 -7.05 -0.65
N GLU A 465 17.26 -6.37 -0.08
CA GLU A 465 18.33 -5.73 -0.83
C GLU A 465 19.11 -6.75 -1.67
N LEU A 466 19.48 -7.89 -1.06
CA LEU A 466 20.16 -8.97 -1.77
C LEU A 466 19.26 -9.59 -2.86
N ALA A 467 17.97 -9.73 -2.58
CA ALA A 467 17.00 -10.22 -3.55
C ALA A 467 16.90 -9.29 -4.77
N SER A 468 16.80 -7.97 -4.56
CA SER A 468 16.74 -6.97 -5.64
C SER A 468 18.03 -6.88 -6.45
N GLU A 469 19.19 -7.10 -5.82
CA GLU A 469 20.48 -7.16 -6.51
C GLU A 469 20.60 -8.43 -7.37
N THR A 470 20.33 -9.59 -6.76
CA THR A 470 20.44 -10.89 -7.44
C THR A 470 19.42 -11.05 -8.56
N GLN A 471 18.22 -10.46 -8.43
CA GLN A 471 17.21 -10.46 -9.49
C GLN A 471 17.74 -9.92 -10.82
N LYS A 472 18.65 -8.95 -10.81
CA LYS A 472 19.19 -8.32 -12.04
C LYS A 472 20.16 -9.24 -12.79
N ILE A 473 20.76 -10.20 -12.10
CA ILE A 473 21.86 -11.02 -12.61
C ILE A 473 21.40 -12.46 -12.85
N GLU A 474 20.52 -12.99 -12.00
CA GLU A 474 20.09 -14.38 -12.03
C GLU A 474 18.90 -14.62 -12.95
N GLY A 475 18.82 -15.83 -13.50
CA GLY A 475 17.75 -16.28 -14.38
C GLY A 475 16.53 -16.83 -13.65
N GLY A 476 15.37 -16.64 -14.25
CA GLY A 476 14.12 -17.26 -13.80
C GLY A 476 13.65 -16.74 -12.44
N VAL A 477 14.06 -15.52 -12.09
CA VAL A 477 13.71 -14.87 -10.82
C VAL A 477 12.96 -13.57 -11.03
N THR A 478 12.11 -13.27 -10.06
CA THR A 478 11.51 -11.96 -9.88
C THR A 478 11.30 -11.68 -8.39
N VAL A 479 11.32 -10.42 -8.00
CA VAL A 479 11.07 -9.99 -6.63
C VAL A 479 9.85 -9.10 -6.64
N LEU A 480 8.91 -9.42 -5.75
CA LEU A 480 7.84 -8.51 -5.38
C LEU A 480 8.13 -7.98 -3.99
N ASP A 481 8.43 -6.70 -3.88
CA ASP A 481 8.47 -5.93 -2.63
C ASP A 481 7.09 -5.38 -2.24
N ASN A 482 6.14 -5.58 -3.16
CA ASN A 482 4.71 -5.41 -3.23
C ASN A 482 3.69 -5.82 -2.16
N LEU A 483 4.02 -6.79 -1.30
CA LEU A 483 2.97 -7.61 -0.69
C LEU A 483 2.37 -6.92 0.54
N LYS A 484 1.04 -6.86 0.57
CA LYS A 484 0.29 -6.29 1.70
C LYS A 484 0.57 -7.09 2.98
N PRO A 485 0.51 -6.46 4.16
CA PRO A 485 1.16 -7.01 5.34
C PRO A 485 0.46 -8.23 5.96
N ASN A 486 -0.83 -8.45 5.68
CA ASN A 486 -1.58 -9.64 6.12
C ASN A 486 -1.35 -10.91 5.27
N THR A 487 -0.18 -11.07 4.66
CA THR A 487 0.11 -12.20 3.77
C THR A 487 0.73 -13.36 4.54
N ASP A 488 -0.09 -14.37 4.87
CA ASP A 488 0.39 -15.64 5.43
C ASP A 488 0.72 -16.64 4.31
N ILE A 489 0.01 -16.60 3.18
CA ILE A 489 0.20 -17.53 2.07
C ILE A 489 0.33 -16.74 0.77
N VAL A 490 1.43 -16.98 0.06
CA VAL A 490 1.67 -16.46 -1.29
C VAL A 490 1.59 -17.61 -2.28
N VAL A 491 0.69 -17.48 -3.26
CA VAL A 491 0.49 -18.45 -4.33
C VAL A 491 1.02 -17.84 -5.63
N VAL A 492 1.88 -18.60 -6.31
CA VAL A 492 2.49 -18.22 -7.58
C VAL A 492 2.07 -19.26 -8.61
N GLU A 493 1.43 -18.79 -9.67
CA GLU A 493 0.96 -19.65 -10.76
C GLU A 493 1.38 -19.07 -12.11
N PHE A 494 1.64 -19.94 -13.09
CA PHE A 494 1.70 -19.52 -14.49
C PHE A 494 0.26 -19.35 -14.97
N ALA A 495 -0.12 -18.14 -15.36
CA ALA A 495 -1.43 -17.85 -15.91
C ALA A 495 -1.65 -18.68 -17.18
N GLY A 496 -2.66 -19.55 -17.16
CA GLY A 496 -2.96 -20.44 -18.27
C GLY A 496 -3.47 -19.66 -19.48
N GLU A 497 -2.91 -19.94 -20.66
CA GLU A 497 -3.40 -19.41 -21.93
C GLU A 497 -4.53 -20.30 -22.47
N SER A 498 -5.65 -19.69 -22.85
CA SER A 498 -6.80 -20.45 -23.38
C SER A 498 -6.43 -21.17 -24.69
N GLY A 499 -6.56 -22.50 -24.70
CA GLY A 499 -6.28 -23.35 -25.88
C GLY A 499 -4.84 -23.84 -26.00
N ILE A 500 -3.98 -23.60 -25.00
CA ILE A 500 -2.59 -24.07 -25.01
C ILE A 500 -2.47 -25.61 -24.91
N GLU A 501 -3.39 -26.27 -24.20
CA GLU A 501 -3.42 -27.74 -24.08
C GLU A 501 -3.61 -28.43 -25.44
N ASP A 502 -4.48 -27.89 -26.29
CA ASP A 502 -4.68 -28.39 -27.66
C ASP A 502 -3.42 -28.19 -28.54
N GLN A 503 -2.66 -27.13 -28.29
CA GLN A 503 -1.40 -26.89 -29.01
C GLN A 503 -0.30 -27.84 -28.52
N ILE A 504 -0.18 -28.05 -27.21
CA ILE A 504 0.77 -29.00 -26.62
C ILE A 504 0.51 -30.41 -27.15
N SER A 505 -0.76 -30.85 -27.17
CA SER A 505 -1.14 -32.16 -27.72
C SER A 505 -0.72 -32.31 -29.18
N LYS A 506 -1.00 -31.30 -30.03
CA LYS A 506 -0.62 -31.34 -31.46
C LYS A 506 0.89 -31.38 -31.66
N ILE A 507 1.65 -30.66 -30.83
CA ILE A 507 3.11 -30.68 -30.88
C ILE A 507 3.64 -32.05 -30.46
N GLN A 508 3.09 -32.66 -29.41
CA GLN A 508 3.45 -34.02 -29.00
C GLN A 508 3.19 -35.02 -30.13
N ASP A 509 1.99 -35.00 -30.73
CA ASP A 509 1.64 -35.87 -31.85
C ASP A 509 2.60 -35.67 -33.04
N SER A 510 2.99 -34.43 -33.34
CA SER A 510 3.94 -34.11 -34.41
C SER A 510 5.35 -34.62 -34.12
N VAL A 511 5.82 -34.51 -32.87
CA VAL A 511 7.15 -34.99 -32.48
C VAL A 511 7.18 -36.51 -32.50
N GLU A 512 6.16 -37.18 -31.98
CA GLU A 512 6.01 -38.64 -32.04
C GLU A 512 5.99 -39.12 -33.50
N ALA A 513 5.18 -38.51 -34.37
CA ALA A 513 5.14 -38.86 -35.78
C ALA A 513 6.50 -38.68 -36.50
N THR A 514 7.26 -37.65 -36.13
CA THR A 514 8.60 -37.40 -36.69
C THR A 514 9.61 -38.43 -36.20
N LEU A 515 9.57 -38.78 -34.91
CA LEU A 515 10.44 -39.79 -34.32
C LEU A 515 10.13 -41.18 -34.89
N ASP A 516 8.85 -41.54 -35.01
CA ASP A 516 8.39 -42.79 -35.60
C ASP A 516 8.75 -42.87 -37.09
N GLY A 517 8.56 -41.78 -37.84
CA GLY A 517 8.96 -41.70 -39.24
C GLY A 517 10.47 -41.90 -39.41
N SER A 518 11.26 -41.22 -38.58
CA SER A 518 12.73 -41.35 -38.60
C SER A 518 13.19 -42.75 -38.19
N TYR A 519 12.53 -43.36 -37.21
CA TYR A 519 12.79 -44.72 -36.78
C TYR A 519 12.48 -45.74 -37.88
N ASN A 520 11.32 -45.61 -38.52
CA ASN A 520 10.91 -46.51 -39.60
C ASN A 520 11.81 -46.39 -40.83
N ALA A 521 12.23 -45.16 -41.20
CA ALA A 521 13.20 -44.94 -42.28
C ALA A 521 14.55 -45.60 -41.96
N LEU A 522 15.05 -45.46 -40.72
CA LEU A 522 16.27 -46.14 -40.28
C LEU A 522 16.12 -47.67 -40.33
N VAL A 523 14.97 -48.21 -39.93
CA VAL A 523 14.69 -49.65 -40.03
C VAL A 523 14.70 -50.13 -41.49
N GLU A 524 14.17 -49.32 -42.42
CA GLU A 524 14.14 -49.64 -43.85
C GLU A 524 15.53 -49.57 -44.49
N ASP A 525 16.31 -48.53 -44.21
CA ASP A 525 17.71 -48.40 -44.66
C ASP A 525 18.58 -49.56 -44.13
N MET A 526 18.30 -50.02 -42.91
CA MET A 526 19.00 -51.15 -42.29
C MET A 526 18.50 -52.52 -42.76
N LYS A 527 17.44 -52.60 -43.56
CA LYS A 527 16.86 -53.87 -44.01
C LYS A 527 17.79 -54.63 -44.96
N GLY A 528 18.49 -53.94 -45.86
CA GLY A 528 19.48 -54.56 -46.74
C GLY A 528 20.69 -55.11 -45.98
N PHE A 529 21.16 -54.39 -44.94
CA PHE A 529 22.18 -54.89 -44.02
C PHE A 529 21.70 -56.11 -43.24
N LYS A 530 20.43 -56.11 -42.82
CA LYS A 530 19.82 -57.24 -42.14
C LYS A 530 19.69 -58.46 -43.06
N GLU A 531 19.28 -58.29 -44.31
CA GLU A 531 19.19 -59.37 -45.30
C GLU A 531 20.57 -59.94 -45.65
N GLN A 532 21.59 -59.09 -45.84
CA GLN A 532 22.99 -59.55 -46.01
C GLN A 532 23.50 -60.31 -44.77
N TRP A 533 23.18 -59.81 -43.57
CA TRP A 533 23.56 -60.46 -42.32
C TRP A 533 22.86 -61.82 -42.14
N ASP A 534 21.58 -61.92 -42.51
CA ASP A 534 20.76 -63.12 -42.40
C ASP A 534 21.10 -64.17 -43.49
N GLU A 535 21.51 -63.76 -44.69
CA GLU A 535 21.88 -64.67 -45.80
C GLU A 535 23.34 -65.14 -45.73
N GLU A 536 24.28 -64.26 -45.38
CA GLU A 536 25.72 -64.56 -45.53
C GLU A 536 26.46 -64.76 -44.19
N GLY A 537 25.81 -64.45 -43.06
CA GLY A 537 26.39 -64.58 -41.74
C GLY A 537 27.71 -63.82 -41.59
N TYR A 538 28.44 -64.08 -40.50
CA TYR A 538 29.61 -63.31 -40.05
C TYR A 538 30.79 -63.20 -41.05
N LEU A 539 30.73 -63.82 -42.24
CA LEU A 539 31.87 -64.04 -43.13
C LEU A 539 32.01 -63.08 -44.31
N THR A 540 31.10 -62.12 -44.53
CA THR A 540 31.15 -61.24 -45.73
C THR A 540 31.73 -59.84 -45.53
N LEU A 541 32.40 -59.61 -44.38
CA LEU A 541 33.33 -58.49 -44.21
C LEU A 541 34.64 -58.63 -45.01
N GLY A 542 34.85 -59.75 -45.73
CA GLY A 542 36.08 -60.04 -46.47
C GLY A 542 36.08 -59.67 -47.96
N ASP A 543 34.95 -59.79 -48.67
CA ASP A 543 34.97 -59.84 -50.15
C ASP A 543 34.18 -58.71 -50.86
N GLY A 544 33.54 -57.80 -50.13
CA GLY A 544 32.83 -56.65 -50.72
C GLY A 544 33.72 -55.49 -51.21
N VAL A 545 35.05 -55.58 -51.06
CA VAL A 545 35.99 -54.48 -51.39
C VAL A 545 36.33 -54.44 -52.89
N ILE A 546 35.94 -55.43 -53.70
CA ILE A 546 36.45 -55.55 -55.08
C ILE A 546 35.39 -55.46 -56.19
N ASP A 547 34.10 -55.70 -55.95
CA ASP A 547 33.11 -55.70 -57.05
C ASP A 547 32.22 -54.45 -57.18
N GLY A 548 32.37 -53.45 -56.30
CA GLY A 548 31.87 -52.09 -56.55
C GLY A 548 32.82 -51.24 -57.41
N ALA A 549 34.01 -51.75 -57.72
CA ALA A 549 35.08 -51.02 -58.40
C ALA A 549 34.99 -51.01 -59.94
N ILE A 550 33.91 -51.54 -60.53
CA ILE A 550 33.70 -51.56 -62.00
C ILE A 550 32.27 -51.13 -62.38
N ALA A 551 31.84 -49.95 -61.92
CA ALA A 551 30.85 -49.10 -62.59
C ALA A 551 30.98 -47.69 -62.01
N GLY A 552 31.76 -46.84 -62.68
CA GLY A 552 32.32 -45.62 -62.08
C GLY A 552 31.31 -44.58 -61.60
N GLU A 553 31.31 -44.32 -60.29
CA GLU A 553 31.25 -43.00 -59.65
C GLU A 553 31.99 -43.07 -58.29
N PRO A 554 32.69 -42.01 -57.85
CA PRO A 554 33.50 -42.06 -56.63
C PRO A 554 32.63 -42.00 -55.38
N ILE A 555 32.36 -43.14 -54.74
CA ILE A 555 31.84 -43.16 -53.37
C ILE A 555 32.98 -42.71 -52.44
N SER A 556 32.85 -41.52 -51.87
CA SER A 556 33.77 -41.02 -50.85
C SER A 556 33.73 -41.92 -49.62
N LEU A 557 34.91 -42.24 -49.09
CA LEU A 557 35.21 -43.00 -47.87
C LEU A 557 34.62 -42.42 -46.55
N THR A 558 33.59 -41.59 -46.61
CA THR A 558 32.98 -40.89 -45.47
C THR A 558 31.81 -41.64 -44.84
N TRP A 559 31.21 -42.63 -45.50
CA TRP A 559 30.06 -43.38 -44.95
C TRP A 559 30.43 -44.53 -43.99
N TYR A 560 31.67 -45.05 -44.06
CA TYR A 560 32.08 -46.20 -43.23
C TYR A 560 32.40 -45.84 -41.76
N HIS A 561 32.66 -44.56 -41.45
CA HIS A 561 32.96 -44.11 -40.08
C HIS A 561 31.76 -43.54 -39.31
N GLN A 562 30.63 -43.26 -39.97
CA GLN A 562 29.45 -42.69 -39.30
C GLN A 562 28.40 -43.72 -38.86
N VAL A 563 28.34 -44.90 -39.48
CA VAL A 563 27.34 -45.92 -39.13
C VAL A 563 27.85 -46.90 -38.04
N PHE A 564 29.12 -47.30 -38.08
CA PHE A 564 29.68 -48.26 -37.10
C PHE A 564 30.06 -47.64 -35.74
N GLY A 565 30.17 -46.31 -35.63
CA GLY A 565 30.48 -45.62 -34.38
C GLY A 565 29.29 -45.47 -33.40
N VAL A 566 28.05 -45.68 -33.87
CA VAL A 566 26.84 -45.47 -33.06
C VAL A 566 26.26 -46.79 -32.51
N MET A 567 26.63 -47.94 -33.09
CA MET A 567 25.99 -49.24 -32.76
C MET A 567 26.64 -50.01 -31.60
N LEU A 568 27.67 -49.48 -30.95
CA LEU A 568 28.40 -50.17 -29.87
C LEU A 568 28.15 -49.64 -28.44
N LEU A 569 27.19 -48.72 -28.24
CA LEU A 569 26.97 -48.08 -26.93
C LEU A 569 25.51 -47.89 -26.49
N ILE A 570 24.59 -48.77 -26.92
CA ILE A 570 23.25 -48.83 -26.32
C ILE A 570 22.86 -50.31 -26.07
N PRO A 571 22.93 -50.82 -24.83
CA PRO A 571 22.24 -52.05 -24.49
C PRO A 571 20.73 -51.79 -24.52
N PHE A 572 20.04 -52.58 -25.35
CA PHE A 572 18.60 -52.81 -25.34
C PHE A 572 18.14 -53.20 -23.93
N GLN A 573 17.75 -52.23 -23.11
CA GLN A 573 16.83 -52.38 -21.97
C GLN A 573 16.72 -51.04 -21.24
N THR A 574 15.51 -50.46 -21.26
CA THR A 574 14.86 -49.52 -20.29
C THR A 574 14.18 -48.31 -20.96
N LEU A 575 13.02 -48.52 -21.57
CA LEU A 575 11.92 -47.54 -21.55
C LEU A 575 10.92 -48.06 -20.52
N PRO A 576 10.85 -47.47 -19.30
CA PRO A 576 9.80 -46.48 -19.04
C PRO A 576 10.21 -45.45 -17.96
N LEU A 577 10.59 -44.22 -18.31
CA LEU A 577 10.81 -43.13 -17.35
C LEU A 577 10.47 -41.76 -17.97
N LEU A 578 9.25 -41.65 -18.51
CA LEU A 578 8.63 -40.36 -18.88
C LEU A 578 7.20 -40.30 -18.33
N ARG A 579 7.06 -40.59 -17.03
CA ARG A 579 5.83 -40.34 -16.27
C ARG A 579 6.19 -39.75 -14.91
N SER A 580 6.40 -38.43 -14.90
CA SER A 580 6.22 -37.58 -13.70
C SER A 580 6.53 -36.12 -14.06
N ILE A 581 5.50 -35.36 -14.47
CA ILE A 581 5.48 -33.92 -14.27
C ILE A 581 5.09 -33.74 -12.80
N ASN A 582 6.05 -33.40 -11.94
CA ASN A 582 5.77 -33.00 -10.56
C ASN A 582 5.84 -31.48 -10.45
N LEU A 583 4.78 -30.93 -9.87
CA LEU A 583 4.54 -29.52 -9.59
C LEU A 583 5.58 -28.91 -8.64
N LEU A 584 5.88 -27.62 -8.89
CA LEU A 584 6.20 -26.55 -7.93
C LEU A 584 6.84 -26.97 -6.60
N SER A 585 8.10 -26.59 -6.39
CA SER A 585 8.63 -26.45 -5.03
C SER A 585 8.16 -25.11 -4.45
N ILE A 586 7.07 -25.11 -3.68
CA ILE A 586 6.74 -24.03 -2.75
C ILE A 586 7.42 -24.38 -1.42
N GLN A 587 8.38 -23.58 -0.96
CA GLN A 587 8.93 -23.74 0.38
C GLN A 587 8.25 -22.80 1.37
N ARG A 588 7.83 -23.45 2.46
CA ARG A 588 7.20 -22.92 3.67
C ARG A 588 7.99 -21.77 4.29
N ILE A 589 7.18 -20.83 4.80
CA ILE A 589 7.38 -20.00 5.99
C ILE A 589 8.22 -20.74 7.04
N ASN A 590 9.46 -20.29 7.24
CA ASN A 590 10.10 -20.49 8.53
C ASN A 590 9.52 -19.44 9.46
N SER A 591 8.60 -19.89 10.30
CA SER A 591 8.36 -19.27 11.60
C SER A 591 9.67 -19.37 12.38
N ILE A 592 10.39 -18.27 12.49
CA ILE A 592 11.31 -18.04 13.59
C ILE A 592 10.69 -16.87 14.36
N LEU A 593 10.57 -17.09 15.67
CA LEU A 593 10.07 -16.22 16.74
C LEU A 593 10.13 -14.72 16.46
#